data_AF-A0A6B2RQA6-F1
#
_entry.id   AF-A0A6B2RQA6-F1
#
_cell.length_a   1.000
_cell.length_b   1.000
_cell.length_c   1.000
_cell.angle_alpha   90.00
_cell.angle_beta   90.00
_cell.angle_gamma   90.00
#
_symmetry.space_group_name_H-M   'P 1'
#
loop_
_entity.id
_entity.type
_entity.pdbx_description
1 polymer ?
#
loop_
_entity_poly.entity_id
_entity_poly.type
_entity_poly.pdbx_seq_one_letter_code
_entity_poly.pdbx_strand_id
1 'polypeptide(L)'
;MVGAIGTGHHRLVVEITTRRRSRIAQAYEHDGTEPLYLLVSHPMRMFEQLQTRVGRIPAKRRLWAAGTAGITYFLSGMTIRLAMPPLWKSSLLMISLLSLATFVILGNGVTAHLEPNARNLLFTLRRVTRAAGYLMLAALAICMLMVDRTAGIMLLILVAIANYFFAGEGGHQEPIRLAQLPTRIIGRVAFRIIAIVAGTVALSQFLAMARSDPSQQNANFNFTMGTYLAAGAACLKVHSRARKLCTQINGQARSLIRALDSLASAASAEATIHMEKAREEWQKLEQVLQNRIETGLPLHGTALLPVSNRKRLQGMVNMAIVDTPQGNQFVSQARTELQLLAQACNSRIDTTL
;
A
#
# COMPACT_ATOMS: atom_id res chain seq x y z
N MET A 1 35.29 49.26 -2.04
CA MET A 1 34.61 48.83 -3.28
C MET A 1 34.25 47.35 -3.13
N VAL A 2 33.03 47.05 -2.67
CA VAL A 2 32.49 45.68 -2.56
C VAL A 2 31.13 45.72 -3.24
N GLY A 3 31.05 45.02 -4.38
CA GLY A 3 29.93 45.05 -5.31
C GLY A 3 28.82 44.07 -4.93
N ALA A 4 27.59 44.55 -5.08
CA ALA A 4 26.35 43.84 -4.86
C ALA A 4 26.10 42.76 -5.94
N ILE A 5 26.06 41.49 -5.54
CA ILE A 5 25.52 40.38 -6.33
C ILE A 5 24.73 39.50 -5.37
N GLY A 6 23.39 39.64 -5.31
CA GLY A 6 22.62 38.84 -4.34
C GLY A 6 21.11 38.96 -4.34
N THR A 7 20.44 39.57 -5.33
CA THR A 7 18.98 39.75 -5.30
C THR A 7 18.24 39.23 -6.54
N GLY A 8 18.95 38.79 -7.58
CA GLY A 8 18.32 38.33 -8.83
C GLY A 8 17.67 36.94 -8.75
N HIS A 9 18.20 36.02 -7.94
CA HIS A 9 17.75 34.62 -8.00
C HIS A 9 16.43 34.34 -7.26
N HIS A 10 16.15 35.05 -6.17
CA HIS A 10 14.90 34.85 -5.43
C HIS A 10 13.67 35.39 -6.18
N ARG A 11 13.84 36.40 -7.03
CA ARG A 11 12.72 36.99 -7.79
C ARG A 11 12.24 36.07 -8.92
N LEU A 12 13.17 35.38 -9.59
CA LEU A 12 12.86 34.44 -10.67
C LEU A 12 12.17 33.15 -10.18
N VAL A 13 12.54 32.63 -9.01
CA VAL A 13 11.92 31.40 -8.48
C VAL A 13 10.48 31.66 -8.05
N VAL A 14 10.21 32.81 -7.42
CA VAL A 14 8.84 33.18 -7.01
C VAL A 14 7.94 33.37 -8.22
N GLU A 15 8.40 34.06 -9.27
CA GLU A 15 7.60 34.35 -10.46
C GLU A 15 7.26 33.10 -11.31
N ILE A 16 8.16 32.11 -11.34
CA ILE A 16 7.91 30.81 -12.01
C ILE A 16 6.86 30.01 -11.24
N THR A 17 6.86 30.04 -9.90
CA THR A 17 5.83 29.35 -9.11
C THR A 17 4.44 29.97 -9.22
N THR A 18 4.31 31.30 -9.32
CA THR A 18 3.01 31.97 -9.47
C THR A 18 2.41 31.74 -10.86
N ARG A 19 3.22 31.82 -11.94
CA ARG A 19 2.74 31.54 -13.30
C ARG A 19 2.34 30.07 -13.52
N ARG A 20 2.96 29.12 -12.82
CA ARG A 20 2.58 27.70 -12.92
C ARG A 20 1.27 27.40 -12.19
N ARG A 21 0.98 28.10 -11.08
CA ARG A 21 -0.30 27.99 -10.37
C ARG A 21 -1.46 28.62 -11.15
N SER A 22 -1.26 29.75 -11.82
CA SER A 22 -2.34 30.38 -12.60
C SER A 22 -2.75 29.57 -13.83
N ARG A 23 -1.80 28.92 -14.52
CA ARG A 23 -2.12 28.06 -15.67
C ARG A 23 -2.82 26.77 -15.28
N ILE A 24 -2.55 26.22 -14.10
CA ILE A 24 -3.28 25.04 -13.60
C ILE A 24 -4.70 25.45 -13.17
N ALA A 25 -4.88 26.64 -12.59
CA ALA A 25 -6.22 27.13 -12.25
C ALA A 25 -7.08 27.40 -13.50
N GLN A 26 -6.51 28.01 -14.54
CA GLN A 26 -7.25 28.31 -15.79
C GLN A 26 -7.54 27.06 -16.65
N ALA A 27 -6.75 25.99 -16.53
CA ALA A 27 -7.02 24.73 -17.24
C ALA A 27 -8.18 23.93 -16.61
N TYR A 28 -8.62 24.27 -15.39
CA TYR A 28 -9.71 23.59 -14.68
C TYR A 28 -11.07 24.29 -14.82
N GLU A 29 -11.11 25.52 -15.34
CA GLU A 29 -12.34 26.31 -15.43
C GLU A 29 -13.12 26.06 -16.73
N HIS A 30 -12.52 25.33 -17.69
CA HIS A 30 -13.11 25.14 -19.02
C HIS A 30 -13.80 23.79 -19.26
N ASP A 31 -13.72 22.86 -18.30
CA ASP A 31 -14.36 21.56 -18.40
C ASP A 31 -15.46 21.46 -17.34
N GLY A 32 -16.71 21.72 -17.76
CA GLY A 32 -17.91 21.79 -16.94
C GLY A 32 -18.36 20.45 -16.34
N THR A 33 -17.41 19.64 -15.88
CA THR A 33 -17.65 18.44 -15.10
C THR A 33 -17.41 18.76 -13.63
N GLU A 34 -18.50 18.95 -12.88
CA GLU A 34 -18.43 19.03 -11.42
C GLU A 34 -17.63 17.82 -10.89
N PRO A 35 -16.56 18.03 -10.11
CA PRO A 35 -15.56 16.99 -9.99
C PRO A 35 -15.96 15.99 -8.90
N LEU A 36 -16.03 14.71 -9.29
CA LEU A 36 -16.04 13.53 -8.40
C LEU A 36 -14.96 13.56 -7.29
N TYR A 37 -13.96 14.45 -7.40
CA TYR A 37 -12.98 14.74 -6.35
C TYR A 37 -13.60 15.30 -5.05
N LEU A 38 -14.72 16.02 -5.12
CA LEU A 38 -15.41 16.51 -3.92
C LEU A 38 -16.02 15.36 -3.11
N LEU A 39 -16.55 14.34 -3.78
CA LEU A 39 -17.15 13.17 -3.12
C LEU A 39 -16.12 12.31 -2.38
N VAL A 40 -14.86 12.27 -2.85
CA VAL A 40 -13.76 11.49 -2.23
C VAL A 40 -12.97 12.30 -1.20
N SER A 41 -12.85 13.63 -1.37
CA SER A 41 -12.08 14.48 -0.45
C SER A 41 -12.78 14.69 0.90
N HIS A 42 -14.11 14.69 0.94
CA HIS A 42 -14.87 14.89 2.17
C HIS A 42 -14.70 13.77 3.21
N PRO A 43 -14.84 12.47 2.87
CA PRO A 43 -14.60 11.39 3.83
C PRO A 43 -13.14 11.33 4.27
N MET A 44 -12.20 11.71 3.40
CA MET A 44 -10.77 11.71 3.72
C MET A 44 -10.41 12.79 4.76
N ARG A 45 -10.95 14.01 4.64
CA ARG A 45 -10.80 15.05 5.68
C ARG A 45 -11.46 14.67 7.00
N MET A 46 -12.63 14.03 6.96
CA MET A 46 -13.32 13.56 8.15
C MET A 46 -12.48 12.48 8.87
N PHE A 47 -11.81 11.61 8.11
CA PHE A 47 -10.87 10.62 8.64
C PHE A 47 -9.62 11.25 9.30
N GLU A 48 -9.03 12.29 8.68
CA GLU A 48 -7.89 13.03 9.28
C GLU A 48 -8.27 13.77 10.58
N GLN A 49 -9.46 14.37 10.61
CA GLN A 49 -10.00 15.01 11.83
C GLN A 49 -10.28 13.97 12.94
N LEU A 50 -10.79 12.80 12.58
CA LEU A 50 -10.95 11.68 13.52
C LEU A 50 -9.59 11.19 14.04
N GLN A 51 -8.59 11.02 13.17
CA GLN A 51 -7.25 10.60 13.59
C GLN A 51 -6.60 11.60 14.56
N THR A 52 -6.70 12.90 14.28
CA THR A 52 -6.14 13.94 15.16
C THR A 52 -6.86 14.01 16.52
N ARG A 53 -8.18 13.84 16.55
CA ARG A 53 -8.94 13.75 17.81
C ARG A 53 -8.60 12.49 18.61
N VAL A 54 -8.52 11.33 17.96
CA VAL A 54 -8.09 10.07 18.58
C VAL A 54 -6.66 10.21 19.13
N GLY A 55 -5.80 10.97 18.43
CA GLY A 55 -4.44 11.34 18.82
C GLY A 55 -4.30 12.09 20.15
N ARG A 56 -5.38 12.66 20.71
CA ARG A 56 -5.37 13.33 22.03
C ARG A 56 -5.71 12.41 23.20
N ILE A 57 -6.25 11.22 22.94
CA ILE A 57 -6.66 10.27 23.99
C ILE A 57 -5.43 9.57 24.57
N PRO A 58 -5.26 9.41 25.90
CA PRO A 58 -4.09 8.73 26.46
C PRO A 58 -3.94 7.28 25.97
N ALA A 59 -2.70 6.84 25.70
CA ALA A 59 -2.41 5.52 25.12
C ALA A 59 -3.03 4.35 25.88
N LYS A 60 -3.05 4.41 27.23
CA LYS A 60 -3.68 3.39 28.10
C LYS A 60 -5.19 3.27 27.85
N ARG A 61 -5.89 4.39 27.60
CA ARG A 61 -7.33 4.39 27.27
C ARG A 61 -7.60 3.89 25.84
N ARG A 62 -6.68 4.12 24.90
CA ARG A 62 -6.79 3.58 23.54
C ARG A 62 -6.61 2.06 23.48
N LEU A 63 -5.67 1.51 24.26
CA LEU A 63 -5.45 0.06 24.36
C LEU A 63 -6.70 -0.62 24.94
N TRP A 64 -7.29 -0.04 25.98
CA TRP A 64 -8.57 -0.49 26.54
C TRP A 64 -9.71 -0.39 25.52
N ALA A 65 -9.86 0.74 24.83
CA ALA A 65 -10.89 0.92 23.82
C ALA A 65 -10.75 -0.06 22.63
N ALA A 66 -9.51 -0.38 22.23
CA ALA A 66 -9.26 -1.42 21.24
C ALA A 66 -9.64 -2.80 21.79
N GLY A 67 -9.20 -3.14 23.00
CA GLY A 67 -9.59 -4.41 23.66
C GLY A 67 -11.10 -4.57 23.75
N THR A 68 -11.82 -3.55 24.21
CA THR A 68 -13.29 -3.58 24.32
C THR A 68 -13.96 -3.64 22.96
N ALA A 69 -13.48 -2.91 21.95
CA ALA A 69 -14.03 -3.00 20.59
C ALA A 69 -13.85 -4.41 20.00
N GLY A 70 -12.71 -5.06 20.24
CA GLY A 70 -12.48 -6.46 19.83
C GLY A 70 -13.39 -7.46 20.54
N ILE A 71 -13.60 -7.29 21.85
CA ILE A 71 -14.52 -8.14 22.64
C ILE A 71 -15.97 -7.92 22.20
N THR A 72 -16.41 -6.67 22.00
CA THR A 72 -17.74 -6.35 21.49
C THR A 72 -17.97 -6.88 20.09
N TYR A 73 -16.96 -6.84 19.21
CA TYR A 73 -17.01 -7.48 17.89
C TYR A 73 -17.24 -8.99 17.99
N PHE A 74 -16.45 -9.65 18.85
CA PHE A 74 -16.53 -11.09 19.05
C PHE A 74 -17.90 -11.51 19.63
N LEU A 75 -18.36 -10.82 20.67
CA LEU A 75 -19.66 -11.10 21.31
C LEU A 75 -20.83 -10.79 20.37
N SER A 76 -20.82 -9.67 19.65
CA SER A 76 -21.86 -9.34 18.68
C SER A 76 -21.92 -10.38 17.55
N GLY A 77 -20.77 -10.80 17.00
CA GLY A 77 -20.69 -11.86 16.00
C GLY A 77 -21.24 -13.20 16.50
N MET A 78 -20.96 -13.56 17.76
CA MET A 78 -21.51 -14.76 18.39
C MET A 78 -23.03 -14.67 18.60
N THR A 79 -23.55 -13.51 19.01
CA THR A 79 -24.99 -13.31 19.22
C THR A 79 -25.81 -13.34 17.93
N ILE A 80 -25.24 -12.96 16.78
CA ILE A 80 -25.90 -13.07 15.46
C ILE A 80 -26.14 -14.55 15.08
N ARG A 81 -25.28 -15.46 15.57
CA ARG A 81 -25.39 -16.91 15.36
C ARG A 81 -26.48 -17.55 16.21
N LEU A 82 -26.84 -16.95 17.34
CA LEU A 82 -27.96 -17.38 18.17
C LEU A 82 -29.25 -16.84 17.54
N ALA A 83 -30.31 -17.66 17.53
CA ALA A 83 -31.53 -17.46 16.76
C ALA A 83 -32.34 -16.21 17.17
N MET A 84 -31.85 -15.03 16.77
CA MET A 84 -32.53 -13.74 16.97
C MET A 84 -33.48 -13.41 15.81
N PRO A 85 -34.53 -12.63 16.07
CA PRO A 85 -35.43 -12.13 15.04
C PRO A 85 -34.69 -11.26 14.00
N PRO A 86 -35.14 -11.24 12.73
CA PRO A 86 -34.39 -10.67 11.59
C PRO A 86 -34.06 -9.19 11.72
N LEU A 87 -34.92 -8.41 12.39
CA LEU A 87 -34.70 -6.96 12.63
C LEU A 87 -33.49 -6.68 13.54
N TRP A 88 -33.14 -7.60 14.45
CA TRP A 88 -32.01 -7.43 15.37
C TRP A 88 -30.69 -7.88 14.75
N LYS A 89 -30.72 -8.81 13.78
CA LYS A 89 -29.54 -9.31 13.09
C LYS A 89 -28.82 -8.21 12.29
N SER A 90 -29.56 -7.36 11.59
CA SER A 90 -28.98 -6.24 10.82
C SER A 90 -28.30 -5.22 11.73
N SER A 91 -28.93 -4.86 12.85
CA SER A 91 -28.34 -3.94 13.84
C SER A 91 -27.10 -4.51 14.51
N LEU A 92 -27.13 -5.79 14.91
CA LEU A 92 -25.95 -6.47 15.49
C LEU A 92 -24.82 -6.60 14.48
N LEU A 93 -25.13 -6.85 13.20
CA LEU A 93 -24.14 -6.90 12.13
C LEU A 93 -23.50 -5.52 11.91
N MET A 94 -24.29 -4.44 11.92
CA MET A 94 -23.77 -3.08 11.87
C MET A 94 -22.88 -2.74 13.07
N ILE A 95 -23.27 -3.14 14.28
CA ILE A 95 -22.46 -2.96 15.51
C ILE A 95 -21.15 -3.77 15.42
N SER A 96 -21.21 -4.99 14.89
CA SER A 96 -20.05 -5.83 14.65
C SER A 96 -19.09 -5.17 13.64
N LEU A 97 -19.60 -4.69 12.50
CA LEU A 97 -18.79 -4.00 11.52
C LEU A 97 -18.20 -2.68 12.05
N LEU A 98 -18.98 -1.91 12.81
CA LEU A 98 -18.53 -0.66 13.43
C LEU A 98 -17.45 -0.92 14.49
N SER A 99 -17.60 -1.97 15.31
CA SER A 99 -16.61 -2.36 16.31
C SER A 99 -15.33 -2.92 15.68
N LEU A 100 -15.42 -3.66 14.58
CA LEU A 100 -14.25 -4.08 13.79
C LEU A 100 -13.51 -2.87 13.21
N ALA A 101 -14.22 -1.92 12.59
CA ALA A 101 -13.63 -0.70 12.07
C ALA A 101 -12.95 0.11 13.20
N THR A 102 -13.61 0.22 14.35
CA THR A 102 -13.11 0.91 15.54
C THR A 102 -11.86 0.22 16.10
N PHE A 103 -11.84 -1.12 16.16
CA PHE A 103 -10.68 -1.92 16.54
C PHE A 103 -9.48 -1.68 15.61
N VAL A 104 -9.71 -1.68 14.30
CA VAL A 104 -8.65 -1.44 13.31
C VAL A 104 -8.09 -0.02 13.41
N ILE A 105 -8.95 0.99 13.60
CA ILE A 105 -8.54 2.40 13.71
C ILE A 105 -7.78 2.65 15.03
N LEU A 106 -8.33 2.23 16.17
CA LEU A 106 -7.70 2.40 17.48
C LEU A 106 -6.41 1.58 17.61
N GLY A 107 -6.43 0.35 17.09
CA GLY A 107 -5.25 -0.51 17.02
C GLY A 107 -4.11 0.17 16.25
N ASN A 108 -4.40 0.90 15.17
CA ASN A 108 -3.39 1.65 14.42
C ASN A 108 -2.79 2.82 15.21
N GLY A 109 -3.58 3.50 16.05
CA GLY A 109 -3.14 4.64 16.85
C GLY A 109 -2.30 4.27 18.08
N VAL A 110 -2.51 3.08 18.65
CA VAL A 110 -1.76 2.62 19.84
C VAL A 110 -0.32 2.22 19.48
N THR A 111 -0.11 1.61 18.32
CA THR A 111 1.20 1.07 17.96
C THR A 111 2.27 2.14 17.73
N ALA A 112 1.87 3.36 17.37
CA ALA A 112 2.79 4.45 17.04
C ALA A 112 3.63 4.92 18.26
N HIS A 113 3.21 4.60 19.49
CA HIS A 113 3.81 5.10 20.73
C HIS A 113 4.59 4.04 21.50
N LEU A 114 4.75 2.83 20.95
CA LEU A 114 5.47 1.74 21.60
C LEU A 114 6.97 1.80 21.31
N GLU A 115 7.75 1.33 22.29
CA GLU A 115 9.20 1.18 22.25
C GLU A 115 9.67 0.35 21.04
N PRO A 116 10.86 0.62 20.45
CA PRO A 116 11.27 0.03 19.16
C PRO A 116 11.30 -1.51 19.14
N ASN A 117 11.68 -2.13 20.25
CA ASN A 117 11.78 -3.59 20.36
C ASN A 117 10.39 -4.25 20.47
N ALA A 118 9.49 -3.69 21.28
CA ALA A 118 8.10 -4.11 21.34
C ALA A 118 7.39 -3.88 19.99
N ARG A 119 7.77 -2.82 19.26
CA ARG A 119 7.19 -2.46 17.96
C ARG A 119 7.39 -3.55 16.91
N ASN A 120 8.57 -4.18 16.83
CA ASN A 120 8.83 -5.25 15.85
C ASN A 120 7.96 -6.49 16.09
N LEU A 121 7.84 -6.94 17.34
CA LEU A 121 7.03 -8.11 17.68
C LEU A 121 5.54 -7.81 17.43
N LEU A 122 5.11 -6.61 17.81
CA LEU A 122 3.76 -6.14 17.55
C LEU A 122 3.45 -5.95 16.05
N PHE A 123 4.42 -5.57 15.22
CA PHE A 123 4.22 -5.46 13.77
C PHE A 123 4.05 -6.83 13.13
N THR A 124 4.85 -7.81 13.53
CA THR A 124 4.69 -9.19 13.08
C THR A 124 3.33 -9.72 13.53
N LEU A 125 3.00 -9.53 14.82
CA LEU A 125 1.69 -9.92 15.37
C LEU A 125 0.57 -9.24 14.59
N ARG A 126 0.59 -7.91 14.42
CA ARG A 126 -0.44 -7.15 13.69
C ARG A 126 -0.56 -7.59 12.24
N ARG A 127 0.53 -7.93 11.57
CA ARG A 127 0.47 -8.47 10.20
C ARG A 127 -0.24 -9.82 10.20
N VAL A 128 0.12 -10.72 11.11
CA VAL A 128 -0.52 -12.04 11.25
C VAL A 128 -1.99 -11.89 11.64
N THR A 129 -2.30 -11.06 12.64
CA THR A 129 -3.67 -10.77 13.08
C THR A 129 -4.51 -10.14 11.98
N ARG A 130 -3.95 -9.25 11.15
CA ARG A 130 -4.67 -8.70 9.99
C ARG A 130 -4.93 -9.77 8.94
N ALA A 131 -3.92 -10.57 8.59
CA ALA A 131 -4.09 -11.65 7.63
C ALA A 131 -5.13 -12.67 8.11
N ALA A 132 -5.00 -13.13 9.35
CA ALA A 132 -5.96 -14.03 10.00
C ALA A 132 -7.35 -13.40 10.10
N GLY A 133 -7.44 -12.12 10.45
CA GLY A 133 -8.70 -11.38 10.53
C GLY A 133 -9.41 -11.28 9.18
N TYR A 134 -8.69 -10.98 8.09
CA TYR A 134 -9.28 -10.95 6.76
C TYR A 134 -9.70 -12.35 6.26
N LEU A 135 -8.91 -13.39 6.55
CA LEU A 135 -9.27 -14.77 6.23
C LEU A 135 -10.50 -15.22 7.01
N MET A 136 -10.58 -14.89 8.30
CA MET A 136 -11.74 -15.17 9.14
C MET A 136 -12.97 -14.40 8.65
N LEU A 137 -12.83 -13.14 8.25
CA LEU A 137 -13.92 -12.34 7.69
C LEU A 137 -14.41 -12.91 6.35
N ALA A 138 -13.50 -13.37 5.49
CA ALA A 138 -13.85 -14.04 4.24
C ALA A 138 -14.57 -15.38 4.50
N ALA A 139 -14.06 -16.20 5.44
CA ALA A 139 -14.71 -17.45 5.83
C ALA A 139 -16.10 -17.19 6.41
N LEU A 140 -16.25 -16.17 7.26
CA LEU A 140 -17.54 -15.74 7.80
C LEU A 140 -18.49 -15.30 6.68
N ALA A 141 -18.00 -14.59 5.67
CA ALA A 141 -18.81 -14.19 4.51
C ALA A 141 -19.31 -15.39 3.72
N ILE A 142 -18.48 -16.42 3.54
CA ILE A 142 -18.86 -17.68 2.91
C ILE A 142 -19.90 -18.42 3.75
N CYS A 143 -19.73 -18.50 5.08
CA CYS A 143 -20.75 -19.08 5.96
C CYS A 143 -22.06 -18.29 5.90
N MET A 144 -22.00 -16.96 5.86
CA MET A 144 -23.18 -16.11 5.76
C MET A 144 -23.91 -16.30 4.44
N LEU A 145 -23.21 -16.54 3.32
CA LEU A 145 -23.86 -16.85 2.04
C LEU A 145 -24.81 -18.06 2.12
N MET A 146 -24.56 -19.01 3.04
CA MET A 146 -25.41 -20.20 3.24
C MET A 146 -26.65 -19.91 4.10
N VAL A 147 -26.63 -18.85 4.91
CA VAL A 147 -27.71 -18.52 5.86
C VAL A 147 -28.56 -17.36 5.34
N ASP A 148 -27.90 -16.29 4.88
CA ASP A 148 -28.48 -15.10 4.30
C ASP A 148 -27.57 -14.64 3.15
N ARG A 149 -28.01 -14.94 1.93
CA ARG A 149 -27.26 -14.66 0.71
C ARG A 149 -26.92 -13.18 0.56
N THR A 150 -27.85 -12.28 0.89
CA THR A 150 -27.65 -10.84 0.76
C THR A 150 -26.61 -10.32 1.75
N ALA A 151 -26.70 -10.77 3.01
CA ALA A 151 -25.69 -10.43 4.02
C ALA A 151 -24.30 -10.96 3.65
N GLY A 152 -24.22 -12.20 3.12
CA GLY A 152 -22.98 -12.79 2.62
C GLY A 152 -22.35 -12.00 1.47
N ILE A 153 -23.15 -11.57 0.48
CA ILE A 153 -22.70 -10.72 -0.63
C ILE A 153 -22.14 -9.39 -0.12
N MET A 154 -22.87 -8.69 0.75
CA MET A 154 -22.44 -7.40 1.30
C MET A 154 -21.14 -7.53 2.10
N LEU A 155 -20.99 -8.63 2.86
CA LEU A 155 -19.77 -8.90 3.61
C LEU A 155 -18.59 -9.20 2.68
N LEU A 156 -18.79 -9.93 1.58
CA LEU A 156 -17.74 -10.15 0.57
C LEU A 156 -17.33 -8.87 -0.14
N ILE A 157 -18.27 -7.98 -0.46
CA ILE A 157 -17.98 -6.65 -1.01
C ILE A 157 -17.14 -5.86 -0.02
N LEU A 158 -17.52 -5.87 1.27
CA LEU A 158 -16.76 -5.21 2.31
C LEU A 158 -15.36 -5.79 2.45
N VAL A 159 -15.19 -7.12 2.40
CA VAL A 159 -13.88 -7.79 2.37
C VAL A 159 -13.06 -7.32 1.17
N ALA A 160 -13.65 -7.25 -0.02
CA ALA A 160 -12.97 -6.80 -1.23
C ALA A 160 -12.51 -5.34 -1.13
N ILE A 161 -13.40 -4.43 -0.71
CA ILE A 161 -13.10 -3.00 -0.52
C ILE A 161 -12.05 -2.84 0.58
N ALA A 162 -12.22 -3.51 1.72
CA ALA A 162 -11.30 -3.39 2.83
C ALA A 162 -9.90 -3.88 2.44
N ASN A 163 -9.78 -5.01 1.74
CA ASN A 163 -8.49 -5.48 1.25
C ASN A 163 -7.91 -4.56 0.16
N TYR A 164 -8.74 -3.96 -0.70
CA TYR A 164 -8.28 -3.02 -1.72
C TYR A 164 -7.70 -1.74 -1.11
N PHE A 165 -8.43 -1.11 -0.18
CA PHE A 165 -8.06 0.20 0.36
C PHE A 165 -7.10 0.10 1.56
N PHE A 166 -7.36 -0.78 2.52
CA PHE A 166 -6.49 -0.90 3.70
C PHE A 166 -5.18 -1.63 3.40
N ALA A 167 -5.06 -2.32 2.26
CA ALA A 167 -3.75 -2.74 1.78
C ALA A 167 -2.88 -1.53 1.38
N GLY A 168 -3.46 -0.46 0.86
CA GLY A 168 -2.75 0.79 0.64
C GLY A 168 -2.59 1.55 1.96
N GLU A 169 -1.55 1.26 2.74
CA GLU A 169 -1.18 2.05 3.94
C GLU A 169 -1.15 3.55 3.59
N GLY A 170 -2.22 4.25 3.98
CA GLY A 170 -2.45 5.66 3.76
C GLY A 170 -1.42 6.50 4.48
N GLY A 171 -0.72 7.32 3.71
CA GLY A 171 -0.07 8.54 4.17
C GLY A 171 1.25 8.40 4.91
N HIS A 172 1.33 7.60 5.98
CA HIS A 172 2.49 7.60 6.89
C HIS A 172 3.04 6.20 7.06
N GLN A 173 3.89 5.81 6.11
CA GLN A 173 4.63 4.55 6.19
C GLN A 173 5.88 4.79 7.04
N GLU A 174 5.84 4.26 8.27
CA GLU A 174 7.01 4.16 9.13
C GLU A 174 8.16 3.48 8.37
N PRO A 175 9.42 3.84 8.68
CA PRO A 175 10.56 3.22 8.02
C PRO A 175 10.56 1.71 8.27
N ILE A 176 10.65 0.93 7.20
CA ILE A 176 10.61 -0.54 7.25
C ILE A 176 12.04 -1.07 7.16
N ARG A 177 12.35 -2.13 7.90
CA ARG A 177 13.64 -2.83 7.71
C ARG A 177 13.62 -3.52 6.36
N LEU A 178 14.64 -3.32 5.51
CA LEU A 178 14.70 -3.93 4.17
C LEU A 178 14.54 -5.45 4.20
N ALA A 179 15.01 -6.12 5.26
CA ALA A 179 14.83 -7.56 5.47
C ALA A 179 13.35 -8.01 5.53
N GLN A 180 12.40 -7.12 5.85
CA GLN A 180 10.96 -7.42 5.93
C GLN A 180 10.22 -7.17 4.60
N LEU A 181 10.92 -6.65 3.59
CA LEU A 181 10.37 -6.36 2.27
C LEU A 181 9.80 -7.60 1.55
N PRO A 182 10.41 -8.80 1.59
CA PRO A 182 9.86 -9.99 0.93
C PRO A 182 8.46 -10.33 1.44
N THR A 183 8.31 -10.39 2.77
CA THR A 183 7.03 -10.69 3.42
C THR A 183 6.00 -9.59 3.14
N ARG A 184 6.43 -8.33 2.96
CA ARG A 184 5.54 -7.24 2.54
C ARG A 184 5.03 -7.44 1.12
N ILE A 185 5.91 -7.76 0.17
CA ILE A 185 5.52 -8.03 -1.21
C ILE A 185 4.53 -9.20 -1.26
N ILE A 186 4.85 -10.31 -0.59
CA ILE A 186 4.00 -11.50 -0.53
C ILE A 186 2.63 -11.15 0.04
N GLY A 187 2.60 -10.46 1.20
CA GLY A 187 1.34 -10.07 1.84
C GLY A 187 0.47 -9.19 0.96
N ARG A 188 1.04 -8.18 0.29
CA ARG A 188 0.27 -7.28 -0.60
C ARG A 188 -0.29 -8.00 -1.82
N VAL A 189 0.50 -8.88 -2.43
CA VAL A 189 0.03 -9.73 -3.55
C VAL A 189 -1.13 -10.62 -3.09
N ALA A 190 -0.99 -11.28 -1.94
CA ALA A 190 -2.03 -12.14 -1.38
C ALA A 190 -3.33 -11.36 -1.08
N PHE A 191 -3.24 -10.21 -0.40
CA PHE A 191 -4.42 -9.37 -0.12
C PHE A 191 -5.13 -8.90 -1.39
N ARG A 192 -4.38 -8.58 -2.44
CA ARG A 192 -4.97 -8.19 -3.72
C ARG A 192 -5.73 -9.34 -4.38
N ILE A 193 -5.18 -10.55 -4.32
CA ILE A 193 -5.83 -11.77 -4.83
C ILE A 193 -7.10 -12.06 -4.05
N ILE A 194 -7.04 -11.99 -2.72
CA ILE A 194 -8.24 -12.15 -1.86
C ILE A 194 -9.31 -11.13 -2.24
N ALA A 195 -8.95 -9.87 -2.47
CA ALA A 195 -9.89 -8.84 -2.88
C ALA A 195 -10.55 -9.15 -4.23
N ILE A 196 -9.78 -9.61 -5.22
CA ILE A 196 -10.28 -10.00 -6.54
C ILE A 196 -11.26 -11.18 -6.39
N VAL A 197 -10.85 -12.24 -5.70
CA VAL A 197 -11.68 -13.44 -5.51
C VAL A 197 -12.96 -13.10 -4.75
N ALA A 198 -12.88 -12.35 -3.65
CA ALA A 198 -14.05 -11.93 -2.88
C ALA A 198 -15.03 -11.09 -3.72
N GLY A 199 -14.50 -10.13 -4.49
CA GLY A 199 -15.31 -9.31 -5.40
C GLY A 199 -15.98 -10.13 -6.51
N THR A 200 -15.28 -11.11 -7.07
CA THR A 200 -15.83 -12.03 -8.08
C THR A 200 -16.92 -12.93 -7.51
N VAL A 201 -16.72 -13.50 -6.32
CA VAL A 201 -17.76 -14.29 -5.65
C VAL A 201 -18.97 -13.42 -5.34
N ALA A 202 -18.78 -12.21 -4.80
CA ALA A 202 -19.88 -11.29 -4.55
C ALA A 202 -20.67 -10.95 -5.82
N LEU A 203 -19.98 -10.62 -6.92
CA LEU A 203 -20.61 -10.27 -8.18
C LEU A 203 -21.38 -11.45 -8.78
N SER A 204 -20.79 -12.65 -8.79
CA SER A 204 -21.48 -13.85 -9.31
C SER A 204 -22.74 -14.18 -8.50
N GLN A 205 -22.66 -14.09 -7.17
CA GLN A 205 -23.80 -14.31 -6.29
C GLN A 205 -24.89 -13.24 -6.46
N PHE A 206 -24.50 -11.98 -6.61
CA PHE A 206 -25.42 -10.88 -6.90
C PHE A 206 -26.16 -11.09 -8.22
N LEU A 207 -25.45 -11.47 -9.28
CA LEU A 207 -26.07 -11.71 -10.59
C LEU A 207 -27.02 -12.90 -10.57
N ALA A 208 -26.63 -13.99 -9.91
CA ALA A 208 -27.48 -15.15 -9.74
C ALA A 208 -28.72 -14.87 -8.86
N MET A 209 -28.67 -13.84 -8.01
CA MET A 209 -29.84 -13.36 -7.25
C MET A 209 -30.72 -12.44 -8.09
N ALA A 210 -30.13 -11.53 -8.87
CA ALA A 210 -30.85 -10.57 -9.69
C ALA A 210 -31.55 -11.19 -10.91
N ARG A 211 -31.06 -12.34 -11.39
CA ARG A 211 -31.57 -13.04 -12.58
C ARG A 211 -32.02 -14.45 -12.24
N SER A 212 -33.14 -14.57 -11.53
CA SER A 212 -33.70 -15.86 -11.09
C SER A 212 -34.55 -16.57 -12.14
N ASP A 213 -34.84 -15.93 -13.27
CA ASP A 213 -35.66 -16.51 -14.34
C ASP A 213 -34.96 -17.74 -14.96
N PRO A 214 -35.61 -18.93 -15.01
CA PRO A 214 -35.09 -20.14 -15.65
C PRO A 214 -34.62 -19.91 -17.09
N SER A 215 -35.29 -19.03 -17.84
CA SER A 215 -34.94 -18.73 -19.24
C SER A 215 -33.52 -18.13 -19.39
N GLN A 216 -32.98 -17.53 -18.32
CA GLN A 216 -31.69 -16.84 -18.31
C GLN A 216 -30.55 -17.69 -17.72
N GLN A 217 -30.79 -18.95 -17.34
CA GLN A 217 -29.80 -19.79 -16.67
C GLN A 217 -28.51 -19.97 -17.48
N ASN A 218 -28.62 -20.22 -18.79
CA ASN A 218 -27.46 -20.38 -19.66
C ASN A 218 -26.62 -19.10 -19.75
N ALA A 219 -27.28 -17.94 -19.84
CA ALA A 219 -26.61 -16.65 -19.87
C ALA A 219 -25.90 -16.35 -18.54
N ASN A 220 -26.55 -16.66 -17.41
CA ASN A 220 -25.96 -16.51 -16.08
C ASN A 220 -24.76 -17.42 -15.86
N PHE A 221 -24.84 -18.67 -16.32
CA PHE A 221 -23.73 -19.62 -16.25
C PHE A 221 -22.52 -19.10 -17.05
N ASN A 222 -22.73 -18.73 -18.31
CA ASN A 222 -21.66 -18.21 -19.19
C ASN A 222 -21.03 -16.95 -18.61
N PHE A 223 -21.83 -16.01 -18.11
CA PHE A 223 -21.32 -14.79 -17.50
C PHE A 223 -20.53 -15.08 -16.22
N THR A 224 -21.04 -15.97 -15.37
CA THR A 224 -20.38 -16.37 -14.13
C THR A 224 -19.02 -17.01 -14.43
N MET A 225 -18.98 -17.97 -15.37
CA MET A 225 -17.75 -18.61 -15.80
C MET A 225 -16.76 -17.60 -16.38
N GLY A 226 -17.22 -16.69 -17.24
CA GLY A 226 -16.39 -15.59 -17.77
C GLY A 226 -15.81 -14.70 -16.68
N THR A 227 -16.58 -14.40 -15.63
CA THR A 227 -16.11 -13.60 -14.49
C THR A 227 -15.01 -14.32 -13.71
N TYR A 228 -15.14 -15.64 -13.49
CA TYR A 228 -14.09 -16.43 -12.83
C TYR A 228 -12.81 -16.53 -13.67
N LEU A 229 -12.94 -16.70 -14.99
CA LEU A 229 -11.79 -16.70 -15.91
C LEU A 229 -11.07 -15.34 -15.88
N ALA A 230 -11.82 -14.23 -15.94
CA ALA A 230 -11.26 -12.89 -15.83
C ALA A 230 -10.56 -12.65 -14.48
N ALA A 231 -11.13 -13.16 -13.38
CA ALA A 231 -10.52 -13.12 -12.06
C ALA A 231 -9.21 -13.90 -11.99
N GLY A 232 -9.17 -15.10 -12.57
CA GLY A 232 -7.95 -15.92 -12.69
C GLY A 232 -6.85 -15.18 -13.45
N ALA A 233 -7.18 -14.61 -14.62
CA ALA A 233 -6.24 -13.78 -15.39
C ALA A 233 -5.75 -12.56 -14.59
N ALA A 234 -6.65 -11.89 -13.85
CA ALA A 234 -6.27 -10.77 -12.98
C ALA A 234 -5.30 -11.21 -11.86
N CYS A 235 -5.52 -12.36 -11.23
CA CYS A 235 -4.64 -12.91 -10.21
C CYS A 235 -3.23 -13.23 -10.77
N LEU A 236 -3.17 -13.89 -11.93
CA LEU A 236 -1.90 -14.16 -12.63
C LEU A 236 -1.17 -12.86 -12.99
N LYS A 237 -1.91 -11.84 -13.43
CA LYS A 237 -1.35 -10.51 -13.75
C LYS A 237 -0.74 -9.83 -12.53
N VAL A 238 -1.36 -9.94 -11.35
CA VAL A 238 -0.79 -9.42 -10.09
C VAL A 238 0.51 -10.14 -9.74
N HIS A 239 0.56 -11.48 -9.86
CA HIS A 239 1.78 -12.26 -9.63
C HIS A 239 2.92 -11.88 -10.59
N SER A 240 2.63 -11.85 -11.89
CA SER A 240 3.59 -11.49 -12.93
C SER A 240 4.17 -10.09 -12.72
N ARG A 241 3.32 -9.11 -12.37
CA ARG A 241 3.77 -7.74 -12.06
C ARG A 241 4.71 -7.68 -10.86
N ALA A 242 4.35 -8.37 -9.77
CA ALA A 242 5.20 -8.42 -8.59
C ALA A 242 6.57 -9.06 -8.91
N ARG A 243 6.58 -10.14 -9.70
CA ARG A 243 7.81 -10.80 -10.19
C ARG A 243 8.65 -9.84 -11.04
N LYS A 244 8.05 -9.23 -12.06
CA LYS A 244 8.72 -8.27 -12.95
C LYS A 244 9.32 -7.09 -12.18
N LEU A 245 8.58 -6.52 -11.22
CA LEU A 245 9.06 -5.44 -10.37
C LEU A 245 10.27 -5.90 -9.53
N CYS A 246 10.21 -7.08 -8.91
CA CYS A 246 11.33 -7.65 -8.15
C CYS A 246 12.57 -7.86 -9.02
N THR A 247 12.40 -8.41 -10.23
CA THR A 247 13.48 -8.60 -11.21
C THR A 247 14.12 -7.26 -11.60
N GLN A 248 13.31 -6.25 -11.94
CA GLN A 248 13.80 -4.92 -12.29
C GLN A 248 14.59 -4.29 -11.14
N ILE A 249 14.09 -4.37 -9.91
CA ILE A 249 14.77 -3.80 -8.75
C ILE A 249 16.07 -4.52 -8.45
N ASN A 250 16.08 -5.85 -8.49
CA ASN A 250 17.31 -6.60 -8.31
C ASN A 250 18.35 -6.26 -9.39
N GLY A 251 17.94 -6.15 -10.66
CA GLY A 251 18.81 -5.75 -11.76
C GLY A 251 19.39 -4.35 -11.57
N GLN A 252 18.54 -3.35 -11.31
CA GLN A 252 18.94 -1.95 -11.14
C GLN A 252 19.78 -1.74 -9.86
N ALA A 253 19.44 -2.41 -8.75
CA ALA A 253 20.24 -2.33 -7.52
C ALA A 253 21.65 -2.91 -7.74
N ARG A 254 21.77 -4.05 -8.44
CA ARG A 254 23.09 -4.63 -8.78
C ARG A 254 23.87 -3.76 -9.76
N SER A 255 23.19 -3.13 -10.72
CA SER A 255 23.81 -2.19 -11.66
C SER A 255 24.39 -0.98 -10.93
N LEU A 256 23.62 -0.38 -10.01
CA LEU A 256 24.08 0.71 -9.17
C LEU A 256 25.24 0.30 -8.25
N ILE A 257 25.21 -0.90 -7.65
CA ILE A 257 26.34 -1.41 -6.86
C ILE A 257 27.62 -1.44 -7.71
N ARG A 258 27.55 -1.96 -8.95
CA ARG A 258 28.71 -1.97 -9.85
C ARG A 258 29.17 -0.58 -10.21
N ALA A 259 28.25 0.37 -10.45
CA ALA A 259 28.61 1.75 -10.76
C ALA A 259 29.33 2.43 -9.58
N LEU A 260 28.88 2.20 -8.35
CA LEU A 260 29.53 2.68 -7.13
C LEU A 260 30.90 2.03 -6.92
N ASP A 261 31.01 0.71 -7.16
CA ASP A 261 32.29 0.00 -7.08
C ASP A 261 33.28 0.53 -8.13
N SER A 262 32.84 0.77 -9.37
CA SER A 262 33.67 1.37 -10.41
C SER A 262 34.11 2.79 -10.05
N LEU A 263 33.22 3.59 -9.45
CA LEU A 263 33.54 4.93 -8.96
C LEU A 263 34.59 4.89 -7.86
N ALA A 264 34.51 3.92 -6.94
CA ALA A 264 35.48 3.74 -5.86
C ALA A 264 36.87 3.32 -6.36
N SER A 265 36.95 2.61 -7.48
CA SER A 265 38.22 2.19 -8.11
C SER A 265 38.73 3.15 -9.19
N ALA A 266 37.98 4.19 -9.55
CA ALA A 266 38.31 5.06 -10.68
C ALA A 266 39.51 5.96 -10.38
N ALA A 267 40.36 6.19 -11.40
CA ALA A 267 41.37 7.22 -11.34
C ALA A 267 40.73 8.61 -11.26
N SER A 268 41.44 9.60 -10.70
CA SER A 268 40.93 10.97 -10.55
C SER A 268 40.45 11.60 -11.87
N ALA A 269 41.08 11.25 -13.00
CA ALA A 269 40.70 11.70 -14.33
C ALA A 269 39.35 11.13 -14.82
N GLU A 270 38.96 9.95 -14.36
CA GLU A 270 37.73 9.24 -14.79
C GLU A 270 36.60 9.35 -13.76
N ALA A 271 36.88 9.90 -12.57
CA ALA A 271 35.95 10.00 -11.46
C ALA A 271 34.63 10.71 -11.85
N THR A 272 34.69 11.76 -12.68
CA THR A 272 33.50 12.49 -13.15
C THR A 272 32.58 11.63 -14.02
N ILE A 273 33.14 10.80 -14.89
CA ILE A 273 32.39 9.89 -15.77
C ILE A 273 31.68 8.82 -14.93
N HIS A 274 32.41 8.20 -13.98
CA HIS A 274 31.84 7.19 -13.10
C HIS A 274 30.80 7.78 -12.13
N MET A 275 31.00 9.02 -11.69
CA MET A 275 30.05 9.74 -10.84
C MET A 275 28.72 9.96 -11.57
N GLU A 276 28.77 10.40 -12.82
CA GLU A 276 27.56 10.61 -13.63
C GLU A 276 26.85 9.29 -13.92
N LYS A 277 27.60 8.23 -14.23
CA LYS A 277 27.05 6.87 -14.39
C LYS A 277 26.34 6.39 -13.12
N ALA A 278 26.93 6.59 -11.94
CA ALA A 278 26.30 6.22 -10.67
C ALA A 278 25.00 7.00 -10.42
N ARG A 279 24.95 8.30 -10.78
CA ARG A 279 23.73 9.10 -10.71
C ARG A 279 22.65 8.61 -11.66
N GLU A 280 23.02 8.28 -12.90
CA GLU A 280 22.10 7.75 -13.90
C GLU A 280 21.46 6.43 -13.42
N GLU A 281 22.28 5.50 -12.91
CA GLU A 281 21.79 4.23 -12.36
C GLU A 281 20.93 4.43 -11.11
N TRP A 282 21.23 5.43 -10.27
CA TRP A 282 20.36 5.80 -9.16
C TRP A 282 18.99 6.29 -9.66
N GLN A 283 18.95 7.17 -10.66
CA GLN A 283 17.69 7.69 -11.21
C GLN A 283 16.82 6.56 -11.79
N LYS A 284 17.43 5.61 -12.51
CA LYS A 284 16.75 4.40 -13.01
C LYS A 284 16.17 3.58 -11.87
N LEU A 285 16.95 3.30 -10.82
CA LEU A 285 16.48 2.58 -9.65
C LEU A 285 15.35 3.33 -8.92
N GLU A 286 15.50 4.64 -8.74
CA GLU A 286 14.51 5.50 -8.09
C GLU A 286 13.16 5.46 -8.81
N GLN A 287 13.17 5.56 -10.15
CA GLN A 287 11.97 5.44 -10.97
C GLN A 287 11.26 4.09 -10.74
N VAL A 288 12.01 2.99 -10.66
CA VAL A 288 11.44 1.67 -10.37
C VAL A 288 10.90 1.58 -8.94
N LEU A 289 11.57 2.18 -7.96
CA LEU A 289 11.13 2.22 -6.56
C LEU A 289 9.87 3.07 -6.33
N GLN A 290 9.50 3.93 -7.29
CA GLN A 290 8.24 4.67 -7.28
C GLN A 290 7.05 3.82 -7.73
N ASN A 291 7.30 2.71 -8.43
CA ASN A 291 6.24 1.81 -8.88
C ASN A 291 5.52 1.12 -7.71
N ARG A 292 4.25 0.79 -7.95
CA ARG A 292 3.38 0.11 -6.98
C ARG A 292 3.38 -1.40 -7.23
N ILE A 293 3.34 -2.18 -6.15
CA ILE A 293 3.44 -3.65 -6.20
C ILE A 293 2.33 -4.27 -7.05
N GLU A 294 1.10 -3.74 -6.96
CA GLU A 294 -0.10 -4.40 -7.47
C GLU A 294 -0.49 -3.94 -8.89
N THR A 295 -0.33 -2.65 -9.16
CA THR A 295 -0.85 -2.02 -10.39
C THR A 295 0.25 -1.77 -11.42
N GLY A 296 1.51 -1.66 -11.00
CA GLY A 296 2.59 -1.15 -11.84
C GLY A 296 2.38 0.30 -12.30
N LEU A 297 1.39 1.00 -11.74
CA LEU A 297 1.03 2.38 -12.07
C LEU A 297 1.14 3.24 -10.81
N PRO A 298 1.56 4.50 -10.92
CA PRO A 298 1.84 5.35 -9.75
C PRO A 298 0.59 5.76 -8.95
N LEU A 299 -0.60 5.74 -9.58
CA LEU A 299 -1.84 6.31 -9.05
C LEU A 299 -2.52 5.49 -7.95
N HIS A 300 -2.50 4.16 -8.05
CA HIS A 300 -3.23 3.29 -7.13
C HIS A 300 -2.37 2.13 -6.64
N GLY A 301 -2.38 1.89 -5.33
CA GLY A 301 -1.77 0.72 -4.72
C GLY A 301 -0.61 1.02 -3.78
N THR A 302 -0.07 -0.06 -3.21
CA THR A 302 0.95 0.03 -2.18
C THR A 302 2.32 0.33 -2.78
N ALA A 303 2.99 1.39 -2.29
CA ALA A 303 4.40 1.61 -2.60
C ALA A 303 5.21 0.42 -2.08
N LEU A 304 6.14 -0.04 -2.91
CA LEU A 304 7.05 -1.11 -2.52
C LEU A 304 7.83 -0.69 -1.26
N LEU A 305 8.51 0.44 -1.36
CA LEU A 305 9.30 1.04 -0.31
C LEU A 305 8.61 2.31 0.21
N PRO A 306 8.51 2.50 1.54
CA PRO A 306 8.09 3.77 2.13
C PRO A 306 8.90 4.96 1.61
N VAL A 307 8.26 6.13 1.53
CA VAL A 307 8.93 7.38 1.11
C VAL A 307 10.15 7.66 2.01
N SER A 308 10.04 7.41 3.31
CA SER A 308 11.11 7.56 4.30
C SER A 308 12.33 6.70 3.96
N ASN A 309 12.12 5.41 3.67
CA ASN A 309 13.18 4.50 3.23
C ASN A 309 13.81 4.95 1.91
N ARG A 310 13.02 5.41 0.94
CA ARG A 310 13.57 5.89 -0.35
C ARG A 310 14.46 7.10 -0.15
N LYS A 311 14.01 8.09 0.64
CA LYS A 311 14.81 9.27 0.99
C LYS A 311 16.10 8.90 1.75
N ARG A 312 16.03 7.94 2.67
CA ARG A 312 17.22 7.43 3.37
C ARG A 312 18.20 6.78 2.39
N LEU A 313 17.72 5.91 1.49
CA LEU A 313 18.54 5.26 0.49
C LEU A 313 19.17 6.28 -0.47
N GLN A 314 18.39 7.28 -0.90
CA GLN A 314 18.86 8.40 -1.71
C GLN A 314 19.97 9.18 -1.01
N GLY A 315 19.79 9.50 0.28
CA GLY A 315 20.81 10.16 1.08
C GLY A 315 22.11 9.36 1.16
N MET A 316 22.02 8.05 1.41
CA MET A 316 23.21 7.18 1.46
C MET A 316 23.93 7.07 0.11
N VAL A 317 23.18 6.95 -0.99
CA VAL A 317 23.76 6.91 -2.34
C VAL A 317 24.38 8.25 -2.72
N ASN A 318 23.73 9.36 -2.44
CA ASN A 318 24.29 10.69 -2.70
C ASN A 318 25.56 10.95 -1.87
N MET A 319 25.59 10.55 -0.60
CA MET A 319 26.80 10.63 0.23
C MET A 319 27.91 9.75 -0.35
N ALA A 320 27.60 8.52 -0.77
CA ALA A 320 28.58 7.65 -1.42
C ALA A 320 29.14 8.28 -2.71
N ILE A 321 28.30 8.89 -3.55
CA ILE A 321 28.71 9.54 -4.80
C ILE A 321 29.60 10.77 -4.53
N VAL A 322 29.32 11.55 -3.48
CA VAL A 322 30.06 12.79 -3.16
C VAL A 322 31.36 12.52 -2.41
N ASP A 323 31.40 11.52 -1.52
CA ASP A 323 32.57 11.21 -0.69
C ASP A 323 33.66 10.40 -1.43
N THR A 324 33.27 9.74 -2.53
CA THR A 324 34.21 9.01 -3.40
C THR A 324 34.94 10.00 -4.31
N PRO A 325 36.29 10.00 -4.41
CA PRO A 325 37.21 8.87 -4.17
C PRO A 325 37.87 8.79 -2.78
N GLN A 326 37.56 9.69 -1.84
CA GLN A 326 38.33 9.83 -0.59
C GLN A 326 37.86 8.92 0.55
N GLY A 327 36.61 8.42 0.52
CA GLY A 327 36.08 7.57 1.58
C GLY A 327 35.27 6.36 1.11
N ASN A 328 35.67 5.17 1.56
CA ASN A 328 35.00 3.89 1.26
C ASN A 328 33.82 3.59 2.20
N GLN A 329 33.65 4.34 3.28
CA GLN A 329 32.67 4.04 4.32
C GLN A 329 31.24 4.17 3.77
N PHE A 330 30.90 5.29 3.12
CA PHE A 330 29.54 5.49 2.58
C PHE A 330 29.24 4.55 1.42
N VAL A 331 30.24 4.23 0.59
CA VAL A 331 30.10 3.21 -0.48
C VAL A 331 29.75 1.85 0.13
N SER A 332 30.45 1.41 1.17
CA SER A 332 30.18 0.12 1.83
C SER A 332 28.78 0.07 2.47
N GLN A 333 28.33 1.18 3.07
CA GLN A 333 27.00 1.29 3.68
C GLN A 333 25.90 1.26 2.61
N ALA A 334 26.04 2.07 1.55
CA ALA A 334 25.11 2.10 0.44
C ALA A 334 25.03 0.72 -0.24
N ARG A 335 26.18 0.08 -0.46
CA ARG A 335 26.28 -1.28 -1.01
C ARG A 335 25.54 -2.30 -0.15
N THR A 336 25.71 -2.25 1.17
CA THR A 336 25.03 -3.17 2.09
C THR A 336 23.51 -3.04 1.99
N GLU A 337 22.98 -1.81 1.99
CA GLU A 337 21.54 -1.56 1.90
C GLU A 337 20.98 -1.94 0.51
N LEU A 338 21.73 -1.67 -0.57
CA LEU A 338 21.36 -2.10 -1.93
C LEU A 338 21.39 -3.63 -2.08
N GLN A 339 22.33 -4.31 -1.42
CA GLN A 339 22.39 -5.78 -1.39
C GLN A 339 21.19 -6.36 -0.63
N LEU A 340 20.81 -5.78 0.51
CA LEU A 340 19.60 -6.18 1.23
C LEU A 340 18.34 -5.97 0.38
N LEU A 341 18.26 -4.86 -0.34
CA LEU A 341 17.17 -4.60 -1.30
C LEU A 341 17.13 -5.65 -2.42
N ALA A 342 18.27 -5.98 -3.00
CA ALA A 342 18.39 -6.98 -4.06
C ALA A 342 18.04 -8.40 -3.56
N GLN A 343 18.58 -8.79 -2.40
CA GLN A 343 18.30 -10.07 -1.75
C GLN A 343 16.82 -10.23 -1.39
N ALA A 344 16.17 -9.15 -0.94
CA ALA A 344 14.75 -9.19 -0.63
C ALA A 344 13.87 -9.53 -1.86
N CYS A 345 14.31 -9.11 -3.05
CA CYS A 345 13.64 -9.40 -4.31
C CYS A 345 14.04 -10.77 -4.92
N ASN A 346 15.07 -11.43 -4.39
CA ASN A 346 15.67 -12.62 -5.00
C ASN A 346 14.71 -13.81 -5.10
N SER A 347 13.86 -14.00 -4.09
CA SER A 347 12.86 -15.09 -4.05
C SER A 347 11.80 -15.03 -5.16
N ARG A 348 11.73 -13.92 -5.91
CA ARG A 348 10.73 -13.67 -6.96
C ARG A 348 11.37 -13.23 -8.27
N ILE A 349 12.64 -13.54 -8.50
CA ILE A 349 13.28 -13.26 -9.79
C ILE A 349 12.73 -14.22 -10.84
N ASP A 350 12.63 -13.72 -12.06
CA ASP A 350 12.39 -14.57 -13.21
C ASP A 350 13.65 -15.39 -13.56
N THR A 351 13.70 -16.66 -13.16
CA THR A 351 14.83 -17.55 -13.47
C THR A 351 14.76 -18.13 -14.88
N THR A 352 13.67 -17.90 -15.61
CA THR A 352 13.59 -18.21 -17.05
C THR A 352 14.02 -16.96 -17.82
N LEU A 353 15.33 -16.78 -17.92
CA LEU A 353 15.97 -15.96 -18.94
C LEU A 353 16.31 -16.86 -20.13
#